data_AF-A0A318S7C4-F1
#
_entry.id   AF-A0A318S7C4-F1
#
_cell.length_a   1.000
_cell.length_b   1.000
_cell.length_c   1.000
_cell.angle_alpha   90.00
_cell.angle_beta   90.00
_cell.angle_gamma   90.00
#
_symmetry.space_group_name_H-M   'P 1'
#
loop_
_entity.id
_entity.type
_entity.pdbx_description
1 polymer ?
#
loop_
_entity_poly.entity_id
_entity_poly.type
_entity_poly.pdbx_seq_one_letter_code
_entity_poly.pdbx_strand_id
1 'polypeptide(L)'
;MSNFTLKGRWHIDSSETSRHFVGKVQDPGVTGLRPGDVVTVTYQHQHDRFVGHTNDSHVQGGYSLEGMPSQTFVLASFLRKDGVVGREAEHAGEEQLWGGDLYDRASLSPS
;
A
#
# COMPACT_ATOMS: atom_id res chain seq x y z
N MET A 1 -0.74 14.27 -5.46
CA MET A 1 -0.06 13.02 -5.04
C MET A 1 0.57 13.28 -3.68
N SER A 2 0.38 12.37 -2.73
CA SER A 2 0.93 12.49 -1.37
C SER A 2 1.54 11.17 -0.94
N ASN A 3 2.58 11.24 -0.12
CA ASN A 3 3.27 10.07 0.41
C ASN A 3 2.84 9.83 1.85
N PHE A 4 2.68 8.57 2.21
CA PHE A 4 2.58 8.13 3.61
C PHE A 4 3.60 7.02 3.85
N THR A 5 3.96 6.82 5.11
CA THR A 5 4.95 5.82 5.52
C THR A 5 4.44 5.01 6.69
N LEU A 6 4.57 3.70 6.60
CA LEU A 6 4.26 2.72 7.63
C LEU A 6 5.52 1.97 8.06
N LYS A 7 5.54 1.51 9.31
CA LYS A 7 6.54 0.55 9.80
C LYS A 7 5.83 -0.69 10.31
N GLY A 8 6.18 -1.87 9.79
CA GLY A 8 5.43 -3.09 10.06
C GLY A 8 5.94 -4.27 9.25
N ARG A 9 5.11 -5.30 9.09
CA ARG A 9 5.52 -6.56 8.45
C ARG A 9 4.43 -7.12 7.54
N TRP A 10 4.86 -7.84 6.52
CA TRP A 10 3.98 -8.63 5.67
C TRP A 10 3.62 -9.95 6.34
N HIS A 11 2.36 -10.32 6.20
CA HIS A 11 1.77 -11.58 6.58
C HIS A 11 1.20 -12.21 5.31
N ILE A 12 1.53 -13.48 5.10
CA ILE A 12 1.03 -14.28 3.99
C ILE A 12 0.00 -15.21 4.59
N ASP A 13 -1.24 -15.16 4.09
CA ASP A 13 -2.22 -16.16 4.48
C ASP A 13 -1.93 -17.48 3.76
N SER A 14 -2.25 -18.59 4.43
CA SER A 14 -2.11 -19.96 3.95
C SER A 14 -2.83 -20.23 2.63
N SER A 15 -3.84 -19.44 2.27
CA SER A 15 -4.31 -19.33 0.89
C SER A 15 -3.43 -18.31 0.16
N GLU A 16 -2.43 -18.79 -0.60
CA GLU A 16 -1.36 -18.05 -1.29
C GLU A 16 -1.79 -16.84 -2.16
N THR A 17 -3.09 -16.58 -2.29
CA THR A 17 -3.68 -15.51 -3.09
C THR A 17 -3.81 -14.18 -2.36
N SER A 18 -3.62 -14.12 -1.04
CA SER A 18 -3.71 -12.87 -0.28
C SER A 18 -2.53 -12.66 0.67
N ARG A 19 -1.91 -11.49 0.55
CA ARG A 19 -0.89 -10.99 1.48
C ARG A 19 -1.38 -9.68 2.07
N HIS A 20 -1.19 -9.50 3.36
CA HIS A 20 -1.55 -8.29 4.07
C HIS A 20 -0.36 -7.79 4.88
N PHE A 21 -0.16 -6.48 4.91
CA PHE A 21 0.85 -5.82 5.72
C PHE A 21 0.18 -5.21 6.92
N VAL A 22 0.69 -5.49 8.12
CA VAL A 22 0.24 -4.85 9.36
C VAL A 22 1.36 -3.97 9.87
N GLY A 23 1.07 -2.68 10.07
CA GLY A 23 2.06 -1.73 10.53
C GLY A 23 1.49 -0.50 11.19
N LYS A 24 2.38 0.29 11.77
CA LYS A 24 2.08 1.57 12.40
C LYS A 24 2.40 2.73 11.46
N VAL A 25 1.53 3.72 11.42
CA VAL A 25 1.77 4.98 10.71
C VAL A 25 2.99 5.68 11.30
N GLN A 26 4.00 5.93 10.47
CA GLN A 26 5.15 6.76 10.81
C GLN A 26 4.93 8.19 10.32
N ASP A 27 4.51 8.33 9.07
CA ASP A 27 4.13 9.59 8.45
C ASP A 27 2.75 9.42 7.80
N PRO A 28 1.71 10.13 8.25
CA PRO A 28 0.36 9.97 7.75
C PRO A 28 0.13 10.60 6.37
N GLY A 29 1.00 11.49 5.90
CA GLY A 29 0.73 12.30 4.70
C GLY A 29 -0.61 13.02 4.80
N VAL A 30 -1.48 12.84 3.78
CA VAL A 30 -2.85 13.41 3.74
C VAL A 30 -3.97 12.41 4.05
N THR A 31 -3.63 11.23 4.60
CA THR A 31 -4.61 10.14 4.82
C THR A 31 -5.68 10.45 5.86
N GLY A 32 -5.45 11.44 6.73
CA GLY A 32 -6.26 11.69 7.93
C GLY A 32 -5.96 10.75 9.10
N LEU A 33 -5.02 9.81 8.93
CA LEU A 33 -4.51 8.94 10.00
C LEU A 33 -3.56 9.72 10.93
N ARG A 34 -3.29 9.17 12.11
CA ARG A 34 -2.34 9.73 13.07
C ARG A 34 -1.07 8.89 13.14
N PRO A 35 0.10 9.52 13.38
CA PRO A 35 1.30 8.77 13.73
C PRO A 35 1.04 7.82 14.90
N GLY A 36 1.44 6.56 14.75
CA GLY A 36 1.22 5.49 15.73
C GLY A 36 -0.02 4.64 15.51
N ASP A 37 -0.98 5.07 14.67
CA ASP A 37 -2.16 4.28 14.34
C ASP A 37 -1.75 2.95 13.68
N VAL A 38 -2.37 1.85 14.10
CA VAL A 38 -2.16 0.53 13.50
C VAL A 38 -3.12 0.38 12.32
N VAL A 39 -2.57 0.04 11.16
CA VAL A 39 -3.32 -0.11 9.91
C VAL A 39 -2.92 -1.39 9.19
N THR A 40 -3.83 -1.87 8.36
CA THR A 40 -3.65 -3.05 7.50
C THR A 40 -3.66 -2.64 6.03
N VAL A 41 -2.62 -2.98 5.28
CA VAL A 41 -2.61 -2.88 3.81
C VAL A 41 -2.83 -4.25 3.22
N THR A 42 -3.92 -4.46 2.50
CA THR A 42 -4.21 -5.72 1.82
C THR A 42 -3.86 -5.59 0.35
N TYR A 43 -3.01 -6.49 -0.15
CA TYR A 43 -2.76 -6.61 -1.58
C TYR A 43 -3.82 -7.55 -2.18
N GLN A 44 -4.64 -7.00 -3.07
CA GLN A 44 -5.68 -7.72 -3.79
C GLN A 44 -5.21 -7.98 -5.22
N HIS A 45 -4.95 -9.24 -5.56
CA HIS A 45 -4.86 -9.65 -6.95
C HIS A 45 -6.24 -9.49 -7.59
N GLN A 46 -6.47 -8.40 -8.32
CA GLN A 46 -7.69 -8.22 -9.10
C GLN A 46 -7.48 -8.73 -10.52
N HIS A 47 -8.32 -9.68 -10.92
CA HIS A 47 -8.57 -10.06 -12.31
C HIS A 47 -9.38 -9.00 -13.07
N ASP A 48 -9.85 -7.93 -12.42
CA ASP A 48 -10.71 -6.93 -13.04
C ASP A 48 -10.50 -5.53 -12.45
N ARG A 49 -10.00 -4.62 -13.30
CA ARG A 49 -10.21 -3.16 -13.32
C ARG A 49 -9.84 -2.35 -12.06
N PHE A 50 -8.60 -1.87 -12.00
CA PHE A 50 -8.27 -0.44 -11.90
C PHE A 50 -6.81 -0.26 -12.35
N VAL A 51 -6.62 0.12 -13.61
CA VAL A 51 -5.29 0.41 -14.18
C VAL A 51 -4.89 1.82 -13.74
N GLY A 52 -4.27 1.93 -12.57
CA GLY A 52 -3.33 3.03 -12.36
C GLY A 52 -2.18 2.82 -13.33
N HIS A 53 -2.00 3.71 -14.30
CA HIS A 53 -0.89 3.66 -15.25
C HIS A 53 0.45 3.90 -14.52
N THR A 54 0.95 2.88 -13.83
CA THR A 54 2.37 2.76 -13.52
C THR A 54 2.96 1.84 -14.58
N ASN A 55 3.92 2.36 -15.34
CA ASN A 55 4.59 1.73 -16.50
C ASN A 55 5.39 0.44 -16.19
N ASP A 56 5.04 -0.31 -15.14
CA ASP A 56 5.62 -1.62 -14.83
C ASP A 56 4.58 -2.71 -15.06
N SER A 57 4.65 -3.27 -16.27
CA SER A 57 3.71 -4.21 -16.90
C SER A 57 3.59 -5.59 -16.24
N HIS A 58 3.94 -5.78 -14.96
CA HIS A 58 4.12 -7.14 -14.40
C HIS A 58 3.34 -7.47 -13.12
N VAL A 59 2.51 -6.56 -12.56
CA VAL A 59 1.68 -6.92 -11.40
C VAL A 59 0.27 -6.32 -11.53
N GLN A 60 -0.66 -7.11 -12.07
CA GLN A 60 -2.09 -6.80 -12.04
C GLN A 60 -2.63 -7.05 -10.63
N GLY A 61 -2.59 -6.03 -9.78
CA GLY A 61 -3.10 -6.07 -8.41
C GLY A 61 -3.23 -4.66 -7.82
N GLY A 62 -4.17 -4.50 -6.89
CA GLY A 62 -4.40 -3.24 -6.18
C GLY A 62 -4.05 -3.37 -4.70
N TYR A 63 -3.86 -2.23 -4.04
CA TYR A 63 -3.69 -2.17 -2.58
C TYR A 63 -4.91 -1.49 -1.95
N SER A 64 -5.42 -2.04 -0.86
CA SER A 64 -6.39 -1.38 0.01
C SER A 64 -5.77 -1.12 1.37
N LEU A 65 -6.03 0.06 1.95
CA LEU A 65 -5.57 0.44 3.28
C LEU A 65 -6.79 0.55 4.19
N GLU A 66 -6.87 -0.29 5.21
CA GLU A 66 -7.92 -0.22 6.24
C GLU A 66 -7.76 1.05 7.09
N GLY A 67 -8.88 1.65 7.49
CA GLY A 67 -8.90 2.92 8.24
C GLY A 67 -8.78 4.17 7.37
N MET A 68 -8.51 4.03 6.08
CA MET A 68 -8.51 5.15 5.13
C MET A 68 -9.91 5.34 4.50
N PRO A 69 -10.38 6.58 4.27
CA PRO A 69 -11.55 6.83 3.45
C PRO A 69 -11.27 6.45 1.99
N SER A 70 -11.48 5.18 1.65
CA SER A 70 -11.23 4.57 0.33
C SER A 70 -12.05 5.18 -0.82
N GLN A 71 -13.09 5.94 -0.49
CA GLN A 71 -13.88 6.75 -1.43
C GLN A 71 -13.15 8.00 -1.90
N THR A 72 -12.14 8.46 -1.15
CA THR A 72 -11.40 9.70 -1.46
C THR A 72 -10.02 9.39 -2.02
N PHE A 73 -9.33 8.37 -1.52
CA PHE A 73 -7.95 8.09 -1.91
C PHE A 73 -7.76 6.68 -2.47
N VAL A 74 -6.81 6.55 -3.40
CA VAL A 74 -6.31 5.28 -3.95
C VAL A 74 -4.84 5.12 -3.59
N LEU A 75 -4.49 3.96 -3.04
CA LEU A 75 -3.11 3.55 -2.82
C LEU A 75 -2.54 2.98 -4.12
N ALA A 76 -1.75 3.78 -4.83
CA ALA A 76 -1.24 3.42 -6.16
C ALA A 76 0.05 2.61 -6.10
N SER A 77 0.91 2.87 -5.11
CA SER A 77 2.16 2.15 -4.90
C SER A 77 2.34 1.85 -3.42
N PHE A 78 3.03 0.76 -3.11
CA PHE A 78 3.46 0.46 -1.75
C PHE A 78 4.79 -0.26 -1.80
N LEU A 79 5.87 0.46 -1.50
CA LEU A 79 7.25 0.05 -1.72
C LEU A 79 8.05 0.17 -0.44
N ARG A 80 8.97 -0.78 -0.21
CA ARG A 80 9.90 -0.73 0.90
C ARG A 80 10.81 0.51 0.77
N LYS A 81 10.99 1.24 1.87
CA LYS A 81 11.80 2.45 1.99
C LYS A 81 13.15 2.18 2.67
N ASP A 82 13.26 1.13 3.48
CA ASP A 82 14.47 0.74 4.20
C ASP A 82 15.09 -0.55 3.64
N GLY A 83 15.82 -0.45 2.53
CA GLY A 83 16.53 -1.60 1.97
C GLY A 83 16.86 -1.45 0.49
N VAL A 84 17.31 -2.55 -0.11
CA VAL A 84 17.58 -2.62 -1.56
C VAL A 84 16.25 -2.73 -2.30
N VAL A 85 15.97 -1.76 -3.16
CA VAL A 85 14.82 -1.75 -4.07
C VAL A 85 14.85 -3.01 -4.94
N GLY A 86 13.75 -3.79 -4.95
CA GLY A 86 13.62 -4.98 -5.81
C GLY A 86 13.88 -6.33 -5.13
N ARG A 87 14.21 -6.37 -3.84
CA ARG A 87 14.08 -7.62 -3.07
C ARG A 87 12.63 -7.78 -2.60
N GLU A 88 11.99 -8.87 -2.99
CA GLU A 88 10.74 -9.34 -2.38
C GLU A 88 10.88 -9.26 -0.86
N ALA A 89 9.83 -8.80 -0.17
CA ALA A 89 9.83 -8.54 1.28
C ALA A 89 10.59 -9.63 2.06
N GLU A 90 11.88 -9.40 2.32
CA GLU A 90 12.74 -10.43 2.89
C GLU A 90 12.29 -10.65 4.33
N HIS A 91 11.71 -11.83 4.54
CA HIS A 91 11.48 -12.48 5.82
C HIS A 91 10.42 -11.84 6.73
N ALA A 92 9.40 -12.63 7.04
CA ALA A 92 8.29 -12.34 7.95
C ALA A 92 8.69 -12.05 9.42
N GLY A 93 9.98 -11.86 9.71
CA GLY A 93 10.54 -11.72 11.06
C GLY A 93 10.73 -10.27 11.53
N GLU A 94 11.10 -9.34 10.63
CA GLU A 94 11.50 -7.99 11.03
C GLU A 94 10.50 -6.91 10.57
N GLU A 95 10.33 -5.88 11.39
CA GLU A 95 9.60 -4.69 10.99
C GLU A 95 10.40 -3.89 9.96
N GLN A 96 9.75 -3.57 8.85
CA GLN A 96 10.31 -2.84 7.71
C GLN A 96 9.54 -1.53 7.52
N LEU A 97 10.21 -0.52 7.00
CA LEU A 97 9.65 0.75 6.60
C LEU A 97 9.13 0.65 5.17
N TRP A 98 7.85 0.95 4.98
CA TRP A 98 7.18 0.92 3.69
C TRP A 98 6.51 2.27 3.44
N GLY A 99 6.67 2.79 2.23
CA GLY A 99 6.01 4.02 1.82
C GLY A 99 5.08 3.76 0.66
N GLY A 100 3.95 4.45 0.65
CA GLY A 100 3.04 4.38 -0.48
C GLY A 100 2.66 5.74 -1.02
N ASP A 101 2.29 5.73 -2.30
CA ASP A 101 1.81 6.89 -3.01
C ASP A 101 0.28 6.89 -3.06
N LEU A 102 -0.30 8.01 -2.65
CA LEU A 102 -1.73 8.23 -2.63
C LEU A 102 -2.14 9.20 -3.72
N TYR A 103 -3.18 8.81 -4.44
CA TYR A 103 -3.88 9.64 -5.40
C TYR A 103 -5.26 9.97 -4.87
N ASP A 104 -5.64 11.24 -4.99
CA ASP A 104 -7.02 11.66 -4.75
C ASP A 104 -7.87 11.20 -5.94
N ARG A 105 -8.98 10.48 -5.68
CA ARG A 105 -9.90 10.05 -6.72
C ARG A 105 -10.51 11.23 -7.48
N ALA A 106 -10.69 12.39 -6.84
CA ALA A 106 -11.14 13.59 -7.53
C ALA A 106 -10.15 14.05 -8.61
N SER A 107 -8.86 13.73 -8.47
CA SER A 107 -7.83 14.02 -9.48
C SER A 107 -7.77 13.00 -10.62
N LEU A 108 -8.53 11.90 -10.55
CA LEU A 108 -8.56 10.82 -11.54
C LEU A 108 -9.78 10.88 -12.48
N SER A 109 -10.73 11.79 -12.25
CA SER A 109 -11.86 12.00 -13.15
C SER A 109 -11.43 12.85 -14.36
N PRO A 110 -11.49 12.34 -15.60
CA PRO A 110 -11.33 13.18 -16.78
C PRO A 110 -12.55 14.10 -16.89
N SER A 111 -12.28 15.40 -17.11
CA SER A 111 -13.30 16.40 -17.44
C SER A 111 -13.92 16.13 -18.80
#